data_AF-A0A2V9ADV0-F1
#
_entry.id   AF-A0A2V9ADV0-F1
#
_cell.length_a   1.000
_cell.length_b   1.000
_cell.length_c   1.000
_cell.angle_alpha   90.00
_cell.angle_beta   90.00
_cell.angle_gamma   90.00
#
_symmetry.space_group_name_H-M   'P 1'
#
loop_
_entity.id
_entity.type
_entity.pdbx_description
1 polymer ?
#
loop_
_entity_poly.entity_id
_entity_poly.type
_entity_poly.pdbx_seq_one_letter_code
_entity_poly.pdbx_strand_id
1 'polypeptide(L)'
;MKKIDRIREKVTIPPTSVYLSKMLDAGWRLVALEWEREIEFSGEPEPPVVEVGSEEIPFGLRIASDCRHLEDDPLEVQTLKFLGEMIVQDISFRSMAEALNVREYRTRDGHAWTASSVFKLIPRLIEIAPRLLSGSEWDSRKKQLSKVAWNS
;
A
#
# COMPACT_ATOMS: atom_id res chain seq x y z
N MET A 1 5.11 25.71 13.32
CA MET A 1 4.58 24.33 13.22
C MET A 1 5.55 23.40 13.92
N LYS A 2 5.09 22.48 14.80
CA LYS A 2 5.97 21.52 15.46
C LYS A 2 6.02 20.24 14.62
N LYS A 3 7.19 19.88 14.09
CA LYS A 3 7.42 18.60 13.41
C LYS A 3 7.49 17.52 14.49
N ILE A 4 6.64 16.51 14.40
CA ILE A 4 6.65 15.36 15.33
C ILE A 4 7.53 14.30 14.69
N ASP A 5 8.58 13.91 15.40
CA ASP A 5 9.41 12.77 15.03
C ASP A 5 8.88 11.50 15.71
N ARG A 6 8.94 10.36 15.01
CA ARG A 6 8.41 9.07 15.48
C ARG A 6 9.32 7.93 15.05
N ILE A 7 9.58 7.02 15.99
CA ILE A 7 10.41 5.84 15.78
C ILE A 7 9.59 4.59 16.15
N ARG A 8 9.62 3.56 15.29
CA ARG A 8 9.10 2.20 15.55
C ARG A 8 10.28 1.23 15.52
N GLU A 9 10.55 0.59 16.65
CA GLU A 9 11.63 -0.39 16.81
C GLU A 9 11.03 -1.79 16.98
N LYS A 10 11.55 -2.78 16.24
CA LYS A 10 11.25 -4.19 16.48
C LYS A 10 12.19 -4.69 17.57
N VAL A 11 11.63 -5.10 18.70
CA VAL A 11 12.37 -5.59 19.87
C VAL A 11 12.16 -7.09 20.06
N THR A 12 13.25 -7.84 20.20
CA THR A 12 13.23 -9.29 20.47
C THR A 12 13.10 -9.63 21.94
N ILE A 13 13.31 -8.64 22.82
CA ILE A 13 13.26 -8.78 24.28
C ILE A 13 12.42 -7.61 24.82
N PRO A 14 11.60 -7.81 25.87
CA PRO A 14 10.85 -6.72 26.48
C PRO A 14 11.76 -5.53 26.84
N PRO A 15 11.36 -4.29 26.51
CA PRO A 15 12.12 -3.10 26.88
C PRO A 15 12.33 -3.02 28.40
N THR A 16 13.56 -2.78 28.82
CA THR A 16 13.86 -2.60 30.24
C THR A 16 13.50 -1.20 30.70
N SER A 17 13.27 -1.03 32.01
CA SER A 17 13.08 0.30 32.63
C SER A 17 14.23 1.26 32.30
N VAL A 18 15.48 0.77 32.28
CA VAL A 18 16.66 1.57 31.93
C VAL A 18 16.59 2.09 30.49
N TYR A 19 16.19 1.25 29.54
CA TYR A 19 16.01 1.67 28.15
C TYR A 19 14.89 2.71 28.01
N LEU A 20 13.74 2.49 28.65
CA LEU A 20 12.63 3.44 28.61
C LEU A 20 13.01 4.80 29.21
N SER A 21 13.73 4.82 30.33
CA SER A 21 14.26 6.06 30.93
C SER A 21 15.19 6.79 29.97
N LYS A 22 16.12 6.07 29.30
CA LYS A 22 17.00 6.67 28.29
C LYS A 22 16.22 7.31 27.15
N MET A 23 15.14 6.68 26.68
CA MET A 23 14.28 7.22 25.64
C MET A 23 13.55 8.49 26.11
N LEU A 24 13.03 8.49 27.34
CA LEU A 24 12.42 9.66 27.97
C LEU A 24 13.41 10.82 28.12
N ASP A 25 14.63 10.55 28.59
CA ASP A 25 15.70 11.55 28.75
C ASP A 25 16.14 12.16 27.40
N ALA A 26 16.06 11.37 26.32
CA ALA A 26 16.29 11.83 24.96
C ALA A 26 15.10 12.59 24.34
N GLY A 27 14.02 12.83 25.11
CA GLY A 27 12.85 13.59 24.68
C GLY A 27 11.79 12.78 23.94
N TRP A 28 11.96 11.46 23.83
CA TRP A 28 10.93 10.59 23.27
C TRP A 28 9.80 10.38 24.28
N ARG A 29 8.58 10.27 23.78
CA ARG A 29 7.40 9.92 24.59
C ARG A 29 6.89 8.57 24.11
N LEU A 30 6.71 7.61 25.03
CA LEU A 30 6.05 6.35 24.71
C LEU A 30 4.58 6.63 24.36
N VAL A 31 4.18 6.28 23.13
CA VAL A 31 2.84 6.57 22.61
C VAL A 31 2.03 5.33 22.21
N ALA A 32 2.67 4.16 22.10
CA ALA A 32 2.02 2.88 21.78
C ALA A 32 2.85 1.69 22.29
N LEU A 33 2.18 0.58 22.60
CA LEU A 33 2.75 -0.76 22.77
C LEU A 33 1.91 -1.74 21.95
N GLU A 34 2.57 -2.60 21.20
CA GLU A 34 1.93 -3.66 20.42
C GLU A 34 2.25 -5.01 21.08
N TRP A 35 1.21 -5.83 21.24
CA TRP A 35 1.31 -7.13 21.89
C TRP A 35 0.92 -8.21 20.90
N GLU A 36 1.80 -9.20 20.76
CA GLU A 36 1.56 -10.40 19.96
C GLU A 36 1.55 -11.60 20.92
N ARG A 37 0.64 -12.55 20.70
CA ARG A 37 0.66 -13.85 21.36
C ARG A 37 0.30 -14.93 20.35
N GLU A 38 1.00 -16.04 20.39
CA GLU A 38 0.62 -17.24 19.65
C GLU A 38 -0.62 -17.86 20.31
N ILE A 39 -1.59 -18.26 19.49
CA ILE A 39 -2.80 -18.94 19.93
C ILE A 39 -2.86 -20.24 19.15
N GLU A 40 -2.75 -21.38 19.84
CA GLU A 40 -2.95 -22.69 19.22
C GLU A 40 -4.43 -22.83 18.83
N PHE A 41 -4.69 -22.82 17.53
CA PHE A 41 -6.04 -22.96 16.99
C PHE A 41 -6.23 -24.40 16.50
N SER A 42 -7.07 -25.18 17.20
CA SER A 42 -7.34 -26.58 16.88
C SER A 42 -8.54 -26.79 15.94
N GLY A 43 -9.00 -25.73 15.27
CA GLY A 43 -10.16 -25.75 14.36
C GLY A 43 -9.79 -25.38 12.92
N GLU A 44 -10.76 -25.50 12.01
CA GLU A 44 -10.66 -24.95 10.65
C GLU A 44 -10.60 -23.42 10.77
N PRO A 45 -9.59 -22.73 10.20
CA PRO A 45 -9.34 -21.32 10.45
C PRO A 45 -10.62 -20.53 10.19
N GLU A 46 -11.20 -19.99 11.27
CA GLU A 46 -12.37 -19.14 11.17
C GLU A 46 -11.98 -17.97 10.27
N PRO A 47 -12.77 -17.64 9.23
CA PRO A 47 -12.48 -16.47 8.41
C PRO A 47 -12.28 -15.27 9.36
N PRO A 48 -11.25 -14.44 9.14
CA PRO A 48 -10.91 -13.38 10.05
C PRO A 48 -12.16 -12.59 10.39
N VAL A 49 -12.48 -12.52 11.68
CA VAL A 49 -13.64 -11.78 12.16
C VAL A 49 -13.37 -10.32 11.81
N VAL A 50 -13.97 -9.87 10.70
CA VAL A 50 -13.96 -8.45 10.32
C VAL A 50 -14.71 -7.75 11.45
N GLU A 51 -13.98 -7.12 12.37
CA GLU A 51 -14.59 -6.39 13.47
C GLU A 51 -15.59 -5.39 12.90
N VAL A 52 -16.77 -5.31 13.50
CA VAL A 52 -17.82 -4.40 13.04
C VAL A 52 -17.30 -2.97 13.15
N GLY A 53 -17.14 -2.30 12.00
CA GLY A 53 -16.54 -0.97 11.91
C GLY A 53 -15.06 -0.94 11.47
N SER A 54 -14.45 -2.09 11.21
CA SER A 54 -13.15 -2.16 10.53
C SER A 54 -13.35 -2.03 9.02
N GLU A 55 -12.55 -1.17 8.39
CA GLU A 55 -12.49 -0.97 6.94
C GLU A 55 -11.09 -1.38 6.47
N GLU A 56 -11.03 -2.11 5.36
CA GLU A 56 -9.74 -2.42 4.75
C GLU A 56 -9.08 -1.13 4.25
N ILE A 57 -7.78 -1.00 4.48
CA ILE A 57 -7.01 0.13 3.93
C ILE A 57 -7.13 0.07 2.41
N PRO A 58 -7.52 1.14 1.69
CA PRO A 58 -7.58 1.10 0.23
C PRO A 58 -6.20 0.86 -0.39
N PHE A 59 -6.13 0.13 -1.51
CA PHE A 59 -4.88 -0.08 -2.25
C PHE A 59 -4.28 1.26 -2.72
N GLY A 60 -2.97 1.41 -2.61
CA GLY A 60 -2.25 2.68 -2.79
C GLY A 60 -2.00 3.46 -1.51
N LEU A 61 -2.55 3.01 -0.38
CA LEU A 61 -2.42 3.68 0.90
C LEU A 61 -1.82 2.75 1.95
N ARG A 62 -1.08 3.35 2.89
CA ARG A 62 -0.60 2.69 4.12
C ARG A 62 -0.89 3.59 5.30
N ILE A 63 -0.94 3.01 6.50
CA ILE A 63 -1.05 3.78 7.74
C ILE A 63 0.22 4.62 7.87
N ALA A 64 0.05 5.93 8.06
CA ALA A 64 1.18 6.82 8.30
C ALA A 64 1.90 6.44 9.59
N SER A 65 3.18 6.78 9.71
CA SER A 65 3.96 6.52 10.93
C SER A 65 3.33 7.16 12.18
N ASP A 66 2.48 8.18 12.00
CA ASP A 66 1.72 8.84 13.05
C ASP A 66 0.46 8.11 13.53
N CYS A 67 0.06 7.03 12.84
CA CYS A 67 -1.15 6.23 13.07
C CYS A 67 -2.45 7.07 13.14
N ARG A 68 -2.49 8.24 12.49
CA ARG A 68 -3.65 9.15 12.53
C ARG A 68 -4.28 9.38 11.17
N HIS A 69 -3.54 9.10 10.11
CA HIS A 69 -4.00 9.25 8.74
C HIS A 69 -3.39 8.19 7.84
N LEU A 70 -3.93 8.08 6.64
CA LEU A 70 -3.36 7.28 5.56
C LEU A 70 -2.42 8.14 4.74
N GLU A 71 -1.29 7.57 4.37
CA GLU A 71 -0.33 8.17 3.44
C GLU A 71 -0.11 7.24 2.24
N ASP A 72 0.48 7.78 1.18
CA ASP A 72 0.75 7.02 -0.03
C ASP A 72 1.73 5.87 0.27
N ASP A 73 1.35 4.67 -0.14
CA ASP A 73 2.31 3.57 -0.27
C ASP A 73 3.05 3.74 -1.61
N PRO A 74 4.37 3.97 -1.61
CA PRO A 74 5.09 4.28 -2.83
C PRO A 74 5.06 3.14 -3.86
N LEU A 75 5.04 1.88 -3.43
CA LEU A 75 5.03 0.71 -4.30
C LEU A 75 3.63 0.47 -4.88
N GLU A 76 2.60 0.58 -4.04
CA GLU A 76 1.22 0.41 -4.50
C GLU A 76 0.77 1.57 -5.40
N VAL A 77 1.16 2.81 -5.08
CA VAL A 77 0.90 3.97 -5.95
C VAL A 77 1.62 3.81 -7.30
N GLN A 78 2.85 3.30 -7.32
CA GLN A 78 3.54 3.01 -8.57
C GLN A 78 2.81 1.93 -9.40
N THR A 79 2.32 0.89 -8.73
CA THR A 79 1.49 -0.16 -9.35
C THR A 79 0.22 0.43 -9.98
N LEU A 80 -0.49 1.29 -9.26
CA LEU A 80 -1.70 1.96 -9.73
C LEU A 80 -1.43 2.89 -10.91
N LYS A 81 -0.33 3.66 -10.89
CA LYS A 81 0.08 4.50 -12.02
C LYS A 81 0.33 3.65 -13.27
N PHE A 82 1.05 2.53 -13.12
CA PHE A 82 1.36 1.67 -14.25
C PHE A 82 0.12 0.96 -14.82
N LEU A 83 -0.81 0.52 -13.95
CA LEU A 83 -2.13 0.04 -14.37
C LEU A 83 -2.89 1.13 -15.14
N GLY A 84 -2.87 2.37 -14.66
CA GLY A 84 -3.49 3.51 -15.34
C GLY A 84 -2.94 3.73 -16.75
N GLU A 85 -1.61 3.64 -16.93
CA GLU A 85 -0.98 3.72 -18.26
C GLU A 85 -1.48 2.61 -19.20
N MET A 86 -1.55 1.37 -18.71
CA MET A 86 -2.03 0.23 -19.50
C MET A 86 -3.52 0.30 -19.83
N ILE A 87 -4.34 0.91 -18.97
CA ILE A 87 -5.78 1.15 -19.26
C ILE A 87 -5.92 2.14 -20.41
N VAL A 88 -5.12 3.21 -20.44
CA VAL A 88 -5.12 4.16 -21.57
C VAL A 88 -4.71 3.50 -22.88
N GLN A 89 -3.85 2.49 -22.81
CA GLN A 89 -3.40 1.68 -23.95
C GLN A 89 -4.37 0.55 -24.32
N ASP A 90 -5.51 0.42 -23.63
CA ASP A 90 -6.51 -0.63 -23.85
C ASP A 90 -5.95 -2.06 -23.72
N ILE A 91 -4.99 -2.25 -22.81
CA ILE A 91 -4.39 -3.56 -22.55
C ILE A 91 -5.38 -4.46 -21.79
N SER A 92 -5.44 -5.74 -22.14
CA SER A 92 -6.31 -6.70 -21.43
C SER A 92 -5.87 -6.94 -19.98
N PHE A 93 -6.79 -7.24 -19.06
CA PHE A 93 -6.46 -7.52 -17.65
C PHE A 93 -5.48 -8.68 -17.47
N ARG A 94 -5.52 -9.67 -18.37
CA ARG A 94 -4.55 -10.77 -18.37
C ARG A 94 -3.15 -10.25 -18.65
N SER A 95 -2.99 -9.48 -19.73
CA SER A 95 -1.69 -8.91 -20.12
C SER A 95 -1.19 -7.90 -19.08
N MET A 96 -2.09 -7.15 -18.44
CA MET A 96 -1.73 -6.28 -17.31
C MET A 96 -1.14 -7.09 -16.15
N ALA A 97 -1.79 -8.19 -15.75
CA ALA A 97 -1.28 -9.04 -14.68
C ALA A 97 0.09 -9.65 -15.02
N GLU A 98 0.26 -10.13 -16.26
CA GLU A 98 1.56 -10.61 -16.76
C GLU A 98 2.63 -9.51 -16.69
N ALA A 99 2.33 -8.29 -17.13
CA ALA A 99 3.26 -7.16 -17.09
C ALA A 99 3.64 -6.73 -15.66
N LEU A 100 2.69 -6.76 -14.72
CA LEU A 100 2.96 -6.52 -13.30
C LEU A 100 3.90 -7.58 -12.73
N ASN A 101 3.65 -8.85 -13.07
CA ASN A 101 4.44 -9.96 -12.57
C ASN A 101 5.87 -9.96 -13.07
N VAL A 102 6.08 -9.63 -14.36
CA VAL A 102 7.41 -9.48 -14.98
C VAL A 102 8.25 -8.39 -14.30
N ARG A 103 7.60 -7.38 -13.72
CA ARG A 103 8.27 -6.31 -12.95
C ARG A 103 8.42 -6.61 -11.47
N GLU A 104 8.14 -7.85 -11.08
CA GLU A 104 8.18 -8.30 -9.68
C GLU A 104 7.26 -7.49 -8.74
N TYR A 105 6.23 -6.83 -9.28
CA TYR A 105 5.17 -6.29 -8.45
C TYR A 105 4.33 -7.45 -7.91
N ARG A 106 3.93 -7.34 -6.65
CA ARG A 106 3.15 -8.36 -5.94
C ARG A 106 1.95 -7.71 -5.28
N THR A 107 0.92 -8.53 -5.04
CA THR A 107 -0.22 -8.14 -4.20
C THR A 107 0.23 -7.92 -2.75
N ARG A 108 -0.63 -7.31 -1.92
CA ARG A 108 -0.33 -7.10 -0.49
C ARG A 108 0.05 -8.39 0.25
N ASP A 109 -0.58 -9.48 -0.13
CA ASP A 109 -0.34 -10.81 0.45
C ASP A 109 0.90 -11.49 -0.16
N GLY A 110 1.68 -10.79 -0.99
CA GLY A 110 2.89 -11.30 -1.63
C GLY A 110 2.65 -12.17 -2.88
N HIS A 111 1.39 -12.45 -3.23
CA HIS A 111 1.05 -13.29 -4.38
C HIS A 111 1.26 -12.56 -5.72
N ALA A 112 1.46 -13.35 -6.77
CA ALA A 112 1.45 -12.88 -8.15
C ALA A 112 0.07 -12.29 -8.54
N TRP A 113 0.09 -11.30 -9.43
CA TRP A 113 -1.10 -10.70 -10.00
C TRP A 113 -1.82 -11.69 -10.92
N THR A 114 -3.15 -11.68 -10.85
CA THR A 114 -4.04 -12.39 -11.75
C THR A 114 -4.98 -11.39 -12.41
N ALA A 115 -5.60 -11.77 -13.53
CA ALA A 115 -6.58 -10.90 -14.19
C ALA A 115 -7.73 -10.48 -13.23
N SER A 116 -8.14 -11.38 -12.32
CA SER A 116 -9.18 -11.09 -11.34
C SER A 116 -8.71 -10.13 -10.25
N SER A 117 -7.46 -10.22 -9.77
CA SER A 117 -6.93 -9.27 -8.79
C SER A 117 -6.71 -7.88 -9.39
N VAL A 118 -6.32 -7.80 -10.66
CA VAL A 118 -6.26 -6.53 -11.40
C VAL A 118 -7.66 -5.94 -11.58
N PHE A 119 -8.65 -6.74 -11.97
CA PHE A 119 -10.04 -6.28 -12.13
C PHE A 119 -10.60 -5.70 -10.82
N LYS A 120 -10.31 -6.33 -9.68
CA LYS A 120 -10.71 -5.84 -8.34
C LYS A 120 -10.16 -4.45 -8.00
N LEU A 121 -9.06 -4.01 -8.64
CA LEU A 121 -8.48 -2.68 -8.44
C LEU A 121 -9.12 -1.57 -9.28
N ILE A 122 -10.00 -1.91 -10.22
CA ILE A 122 -10.61 -0.91 -11.12
C ILE A 122 -11.41 0.17 -10.39
N PRO A 123 -12.27 -0.15 -9.40
CA PRO A 123 -12.96 0.88 -8.62
C PRO A 123 -11.98 1.85 -7.97
N ARG A 124 -10.88 1.34 -7.42
CA ARG A 124 -9.84 2.15 -6.80
C ARG A 124 -9.15 3.08 -7.79
N LEU A 125 -8.84 2.59 -8.99
CA LEU A 125 -8.26 3.40 -10.07
C LEU A 125 -9.20 4.54 -10.49
N ILE A 126 -10.51 4.31 -10.54
CA ILE A 126 -11.51 5.35 -10.85
C ILE A 126 -11.50 6.44 -9.77
N GLU A 127 -11.47 6.07 -8.48
CA GLU A 127 -11.44 7.02 -7.37
C GLU A 127 -10.22 7.95 -7.41
N ILE A 128 -9.04 7.39 -7.67
CA ILE A 128 -7.77 8.12 -7.58
C ILE A 128 -7.29 8.70 -8.90
N ALA A 129 -7.88 8.30 -10.03
CA ALA A 129 -7.51 8.78 -11.35
C ALA A 129 -7.41 10.32 -11.41
N PRO A 130 -8.35 11.11 -10.86
CA PRO A 130 -8.23 12.57 -10.88
C PRO A 130 -7.00 13.10 -10.16
N ARG A 131 -6.44 12.42 -9.15
CA ARG A 131 -5.18 12.80 -8.47
C ARG A 131 -3.95 12.21 -9.12
N LEU A 132 -4.01 10.97 -9.61
CA LEU A 132 -2.88 10.30 -10.25
C LEU A 132 -2.60 10.86 -11.66
N LEU A 133 -3.64 11.32 -12.35
CA LEU A 133 -3.63 11.65 -13.78
C LEU A 133 -3.74 13.16 -14.06
N SER A 134 -3.49 14.02 -13.06
CA SER A 134 -3.65 15.48 -13.15
C SER A 134 -2.33 16.27 -13.23
N GLY A 135 -1.18 15.59 -13.26
CA GLY A 135 0.13 16.23 -13.44
C GLY A 135 0.50 16.45 -14.92
N SER A 136 1.33 17.46 -15.21
CA SER A 136 1.93 17.71 -16.53
C SER A 136 2.73 16.50 -17.06
N GLU A 137 3.25 15.67 -16.15
CA GLU A 137 3.90 14.40 -16.44
C GLU A 137 2.93 13.39 -17.07
N TRP A 138 1.68 13.35 -16.61
CA TRP A 138 0.65 12.47 -17.16
C TRP A 138 0.21 12.92 -18.55
N ASP A 139 -0.03 14.21 -18.76
CA ASP A 139 -0.37 14.73 -20.10
C ASP A 139 0.74 14.46 -21.12
N SER A 140 2.00 14.56 -20.68
CA SER A 140 3.16 14.25 -21.52
C SER A 140 3.25 12.76 -21.84
N ARG A 141 3.05 11.89 -20.84
CA ARG A 141 3.00 10.43 -21.02
C ARG A 141 1.83 10.01 -21.91
N LYS A 142 0.62 10.51 -21.67
CA LYS A 142 -0.57 10.22 -22.49
C LYS A 142 -0.34 10.55 -23.97
N LYS A 143 0.27 11.71 -24.27
CA LYS A 143 0.65 12.09 -25.64
C LYS A 143 1.68 11.16 -26.27
N GLN A 144 2.59 10.56 -25.49
CA GLN A 144 3.54 9.57 -25.99
C GLN A 144 2.86 8.22 -26.23
N LEU A 145 2.04 7.76 -25.29
CA LEU A 145 1.36 6.46 -25.39
C LEU A 145 0.34 6.44 -26.55
N SER A 146 -0.41 7.53 -26.77
CA SER A 146 -1.34 7.63 -27.89
C SER A 146 -0.65 7.66 -29.26
N LYS A 147 0.60 8.16 -29.33
CA LYS A 147 1.39 8.17 -30.58
C LYS A 147 1.95 6.79 -30.91
N VAL A 148 2.29 5.98 -29.91
CA VAL A 148 2.82 4.62 -30.12
C VAL A 148 1.70 3.67 -30.56
N ALA A 149 0.50 3.79 -29.99
CA ALA A 149 -0.65 2.96 -30.36
C ALA A 149 -1.17 3.22 -31.80
N TRP A 150 -0.88 4.39 -32.39
CA TRP A 150 -1.27 4.71 -33.77
C TRP A 150 -0.22 4.30 -34.82
N ASN A 151 1.01 4.01 -34.39
CA ASN A 151 2.15 3.67 -35.26
C ASN A 151 2.54 2.18 -35.21
N SER A 152 1.71 1.32 -34.59
CA SER A 152 1.85 -0.14 -34.57
C SER A 152 0.68 -0.78 -35.30
#